data_AF-A0A401SM74-F1
#
_entry.id   AF-A0A401SM74-F1
#
_cell.length_a   1.000
_cell.length_b   1.000
_cell.length_c   1.000
_cell.angle_alpha   90.00
_cell.angle_beta   90.00
_cell.angle_gamma   90.00
#
_symmetry.space_group_name_H-M   'P 1'
#
loop_
_entity.id
_entity.type
_entity.pdbx_description
1 polymer ?
#
loop_
_entity_poly.entity_id
_entity_poly.type
_entity_poly.pdbx_seq_one_letter_code
_entity_poly.pdbx_strand_id
1 'polypeptide(L)'
;MTMRALFTSILLSICLRGFTATVVVRVGLFDLPLAEVIDLKELMDNEIFERPRFTYMGTSLFCNNSVLPVIFKPICEKADAPQIFFMLREY
;
A
#
# COMPACT_ATOMS: atom_id res chain seq x y z
N MET A 1 25.33 22.12 27.21
CA MET A 1 25.16 20.72 26.78
C MET A 1 26.51 20.12 26.50
N THR A 2 26.87 19.04 27.18
CA THR A 2 28.14 18.31 26.94
C THR A 2 28.06 17.56 25.62
N MET A 3 29.18 17.45 24.89
CA MET A 3 29.25 16.79 23.58
C MET A 3 28.67 15.36 23.59
N ARG A 4 28.81 14.67 24.73
CA ARG A 4 28.22 13.34 24.99
C ARG A 4 26.68 13.34 24.96
N ALA A 5 26.04 14.40 25.47
CA ALA A 5 24.58 14.52 25.48
C ALA A 5 23.98 14.71 24.07
N LEU A 6 24.73 15.36 23.18
CA LEU A 6 24.34 15.52 21.78
C LEU A 6 24.40 14.17 21.04
N PHE A 7 25.47 13.41 21.23
CA PHE A 7 25.58 12.07 20.63
C PHE A 7 24.50 11.12 21.12
N THR A 8 24.21 11.10 22.43
CA THR A 8 23.13 10.26 22.96
C THR A 8 21.76 10.66 22.43
N SER A 9 21.50 11.97 22.28
CA SER A 9 20.27 12.50 21.69
C SER A 9 20.10 12.06 20.23
N ILE A 10 21.15 12.21 19.42
CA ILE A 10 21.15 11.80 18.01
C ILE A 10 20.91 10.29 17.91
N LEU A 11 21.62 9.49 18.71
CA LEU A 11 21.45 8.03 18.72
C LEU A 11 20.03 7.63 19.09
N LEU A 12 19.45 8.25 20.13
CA LEU A 12 18.07 8.00 20.54
C LEU A 12 17.10 8.34 19.40
N SER A 13 17.30 9.48 18.73
CA SER A 13 16.43 9.93 17.65
C SER A 13 16.45 8.98 16.44
N ILE A 14 17.60 8.37 16.13
CA ILE A 14 17.73 7.38 15.06
C ILE A 14 17.04 6.07 15.47
N CYS A 15 17.25 5.61 16.71
CA CYS A 15 16.58 4.40 17.21
C CYS A 15 15.06 4.55 17.24
N LEU A 16 14.52 5.69 17.74
CA LEU A 16 13.07 5.92 17.77
C LEU A 16 12.46 5.98 16.37
N ARG A 17 13.18 6.49 15.36
CA ARG A 17 12.72 6.48 13.96
C ARG A 17 12.64 5.07 13.38
N GLY A 18 13.47 4.14 13.84
CA GLY A 18 13.38 2.72 13.45
C GLY A 18 12.19 1.97 14.07
N PHE A 19 11.58 2.52 15.13
CA PHE A 19 10.47 1.92 15.87
C PHE A 19 9.09 2.42 15.43
N THR A 20 8.95 2.99 14.23
CA THR A 20 7.63 3.23 13.67
C THR A 20 7.01 1.89 13.31
N ALA A 21 6.05 1.42 14.12
CA ALA A 21 5.27 0.23 13.79
C ALA A 21 4.55 0.49 12.47
N THR A 22 4.99 -0.16 11.40
CA THR A 22 4.32 -0.12 10.10
C THR A 22 3.03 -0.92 10.20
N VAL A 23 1.90 -0.22 10.17
CA VAL A 23 0.59 -0.87 10.09
C VAL A 23 0.47 -1.55 8.74
N VAL A 24 0.10 -2.83 8.74
CA VAL A 24 -0.08 -3.64 7.52
C VAL A 24 -1.51 -4.15 7.44
N VAL A 25 -2.03 -4.17 6.22
CA VAL A 25 -3.28 -4.84 5.86
C VAL A 25 -2.93 -6.23 5.34
N ARG A 26 -3.44 -7.27 5.99
CA ARG A 26 -3.21 -8.66 5.57
C ARG A 26 -4.36 -9.15 4.69
N VAL A 27 -4.05 -9.54 3.47
CA VAL A 27 -5.01 -10.18 2.55
C VAL A 27 -4.47 -11.56 2.17
N GLY A 28 -4.99 -12.59 2.83
CA GLY A 28 -4.50 -13.96 2.65
C GLY A 28 -3.02 -14.08 3.03
N LEU A 29 -2.16 -14.26 2.02
CA LEU A 29 -0.71 -14.38 2.17
C LEU A 29 0.05 -13.06 1.92
N PHE A 30 -0.65 -11.98 1.56
CA PHE A 30 -0.05 -10.69 1.28
C PHE A 30 -0.12 -9.80 2.52
N ASP A 31 1.05 -9.35 2.98
CA ASP A 31 1.17 -8.28 3.97
C ASP A 31 1.47 -6.98 3.23
N LEU A 32 0.48 -6.09 3.18
CA LEU A 32 0.51 -4.84 2.42
C LEU A 32 0.67 -3.67 3.38
N PRO A 33 1.70 -2.81 3.24
CA PRO A 33 1.81 -1.60 4.06
C PRO A 33 0.57 -0.72 3.88
N LEU A 34 -0.01 -0.23 4.97
CA LEU A 34 -1.22 0.61 4.91
C LEU A 34 -1.00 1.85 4.01
N ALA A 35 0.21 2.42 4.02
CA ALA A 35 0.56 3.54 3.14
C ALA A 35 0.36 3.20 1.66
N GLU A 36 0.82 2.03 1.21
CA GLU A 36 0.65 1.56 -0.17
C GLU A 36 -0.83 1.31 -0.51
N VAL A 37 -1.63 0.86 0.46
CA VAL A 37 -3.08 0.65 0.29
C VAL A 37 -3.82 1.98 0.16
N ILE A 38 -3.39 3.02 0.89
CA ILE A 38 -3.93 4.38 0.75
C ILE A 38 -3.59 4.95 -0.63
N ASP A 39 -2.34 4.82 -1.08
CA ASP A 39 -1.91 5.29 -2.40
C ASP A 39 -2.68 4.55 -3.53
N LEU A 40 -2.90 3.25 -3.34
CA LEU A 40 -3.72 2.44 -4.23
C LEU A 40 -5.16 2.96 -4.31
N LYS A 41 -5.78 3.27 -3.18
CA LYS A 41 -7.15 3.81 -3.13
C LYS A 41 -7.25 5.14 -3.86
N GLU A 42 -6.32 6.05 -3.62
CA GLU A 42 -6.28 7.34 -4.31
C GLU A 42 -6.16 7.15 -5.83
N LEU A 43 -5.31 6.22 -6.28
CA LEU A 43 -5.18 5.88 -7.70
C LEU A 43 -6.51 5.34 -8.27
N MET A 44 -7.20 4.48 -7.52
CA MET A 44 -8.50 3.91 -7.90
C MET A 44 -9.66 4.93 -7.89
N ASP A 45 -9.55 5.99 -7.09
CA ASP A 45 -10.55 7.06 -7.03
C ASP A 45 -10.31 8.14 -8.10
N ASN A 46 -9.04 8.43 -8.43
CA ASN A 46 -8.65 9.42 -9.43
C ASN A 46 -8.76 8.91 -10.88
N GLU A 47 -8.35 7.67 -11.13
CA GLU A 47 -8.69 7.02 -12.39
C GLU A 47 -10.17 6.68 -12.33
N ILE A 48 -10.98 7.30 -13.18
CA ILE A 48 -12.45 7.20 -13.23
C ILE A 48 -12.90 5.73 -13.32
N PHE A 49 -12.92 5.02 -12.19
CA PHE A 49 -13.64 3.77 -11.98
C PHE A 49 -15.02 4.11 -11.41
N GLU A 50 -15.69 5.10 -12.00
CA GLU A 50 -17.09 5.43 -11.74
C GLU A 50 -18.06 4.31 -12.16
N ARG A 51 -17.56 3.23 -12.78
CA ARG A 51 -18.41 2.08 -13.07
C ARG A 51 -18.48 1.15 -11.85
N PRO A 52 -19.67 0.85 -11.32
CA PRO A 52 -19.90 0.18 -10.03
C PRO A 52 -19.54 -1.31 -10.02
N ARG A 53 -18.69 -1.77 -10.94
CA ARG A 53 -18.31 -3.17 -11.07
C ARG A 53 -16.85 -3.23 -11.44
N PHE A 54 -16.01 -3.60 -10.47
CA PHE A 54 -14.73 -4.25 -10.72
C PHE A 54 -15.01 -5.54 -11.50
N THR A 55 -15.31 -5.38 -12.78
CA THR A 55 -15.38 -6.47 -13.73
C THR A 55 -13.95 -6.90 -14.02
N TYR A 56 -13.74 -8.18 -14.29
CA TYR A 56 -12.45 -8.75 -14.65
C TYR A 56 -11.69 -7.92 -15.72
N MET A 57 -12.43 -7.35 -16.70
CA MET A 57 -11.86 -6.43 -17.70
C MET A 57 -11.28 -5.13 -17.11
N GLY A 58 -11.96 -4.52 -16.15
CA GLY A 58 -11.47 -3.30 -15.46
C GLY A 58 -10.19 -3.59 -14.67
N THR A 59 -10.12 -4.74 -14.02
CA THR A 59 -8.92 -5.17 -13.29
C THR A 59 -7.74 -5.45 -14.22
N SER A 60 -7.95 -6.03 -15.41
CA SER A 60 -6.85 -6.23 -16.36
C SER A 60 -6.22 -4.92 -16.86
N LEU A 61 -7.04 -3.89 -17.12
CA LEU A 61 -6.54 -2.56 -17.51
C LEU A 61 -5.76 -1.91 -16.37
N PHE A 62 -6.29 -2.01 -15.16
CA PHE A 62 -5.65 -1.53 -13.94
C PHE A 62 -4.31 -2.22 -13.67
N CYS A 63 -4.27 -3.54 -13.82
CA CYS A 63 -3.06 -4.34 -13.64
C CYS A 63 -1.98 -4.05 -14.68
N ASN A 64 -2.36 -3.57 -15.86
CA ASN A 64 -1.45 -3.12 -16.90
C ASN A 64 -1.02 -1.65 -16.73
N ASN A 65 -1.58 -0.93 -15.76
CA ASN A 65 -1.16 0.44 -15.45
C ASN A 65 0.29 0.46 -14.93
N SER A 66 1.10 1.34 -15.48
CA SER A 66 2.50 1.55 -15.07
C SER A 66 2.62 2.26 -13.73
N VAL A 67 1.58 2.98 -13.30
CA VAL A 67 1.54 3.72 -12.04
C VAL A 67 1.16 2.81 -10.86
N LEU A 68 0.62 1.61 -11.12
CA LEU A 68 0.29 0.64 -10.08
C LEU A 68 1.55 0.21 -9.30
N PRO A 69 1.58 0.34 -7.96
CA PRO A 69 2.72 -0.08 -7.16
C PRO A 69 3.06 -1.56 -7.36
N VAL A 70 4.36 -1.85 -7.44
CA VAL A 70 4.90 -3.17 -7.80
C VAL A 70 4.41 -4.26 -6.84
N ILE A 71 4.16 -3.91 -5.58
CA ILE A 71 3.67 -4.83 -4.55
C ILE A 71 2.30 -5.43 -4.86
N PHE A 72 1.48 -4.77 -5.70
CA PHE A 72 0.17 -5.26 -6.10
C PHE A 72 0.21 -6.12 -7.37
N LYS A 73 1.34 -6.18 -8.10
CA LYS A 73 1.46 -6.99 -9.32
C LYS A 73 1.21 -8.49 -9.08
N PRO A 74 1.65 -9.13 -7.99
CA PRO A 74 1.31 -10.52 -7.71
C PRO A 74 -0.19 -10.76 -7.49
N ILE A 75 -0.94 -9.74 -7.07
CA ILE A 75 -2.41 -9.83 -6.90
C ILE A 75 -3.08 -9.89 -8.27
N CYS A 76 -2.55 -9.18 -9.27
CA CYS A 76 -3.07 -9.17 -10.63
C CYS A 76 -3.06 -10.53 -11.34
N GLU A 77 -2.21 -11.46 -10.89
CA GLU A 77 -2.14 -12.83 -11.41
C GLU A 77 -3.21 -13.75 -10.80
N LYS A 78 -3.97 -13.27 -9.80
CA LYS A 78 -4.98 -14.04 -9.11
C LYS A 78 -6.34 -13.94 -9.78
N ALA A 79 -7.08 -15.04 -9.80
CA ALA A 79 -8.43 -15.08 -10.36
C ALA A 79 -9.42 -14.18 -9.60
N ASP A 80 -9.17 -13.95 -8.30
CA ASP A 80 -9.94 -13.10 -7.40
C ASP A 80 -9.37 -11.68 -7.24
N ALA A 81 -8.45 -11.27 -8.13
CA ALA A 81 -7.88 -9.92 -8.13
C ALA A 81 -8.96 -8.81 -8.09
N PRO A 82 -10.06 -8.87 -8.88
CA PRO A 82 -11.10 -7.82 -8.82
C PRO A 82 -11.70 -7.66 -7.42
N GLN A 83 -11.93 -8.76 -6.72
CA GLN A 83 -12.49 -8.77 -5.37
C GLN A 83 -11.47 -8.26 -4.35
N ILE A 84 -10.20 -8.64 -4.49
CA ILE A 84 -9.12 -8.15 -3.62
C ILE A 84 -8.98 -6.64 -3.75
N PHE A 85 -8.93 -6.10 -4.97
CA PHE A 85 -8.85 -4.65 -5.18
C PHE A 85 -10.09 -3.92 -4.65
N PHE A 86 -11.29 -4.48 -4.85
CA PHE A 86 -12.51 -3.93 -4.26
C PHE A 86 -12.42 -3.85 -2.73
N MET A 87 -11.97 -4.91 -2.06
CA MET A 87 -11.78 -4.89 -0.60
C MET A 87 -10.72 -3.88 -0.16
N LEU A 88 -9.61 -3.77 -0.88
CA LEU A 88 -8.52 -2.85 -0.54
C LEU A 88 -8.94 -1.37 -0.66
N ARG A 89 -9.85 -1.03 -1.57
CA ARG A 89 -10.39 0.32 -1.72
C ARG A 89 -11.16 0.80 -0.48
N GLU A 90 -11.76 -0.11 0.28
CA GLU A 90 -12.59 0.21 1.44
C GLU A 90 -11.78 0.54 2.71
N TYR A 91 -10.45 0.34 2.69
CA TYR A 91 -9.54 0.77 3.76
C TYR A 91 -9.23 2.28 3.68
#